data_AF-A0A358KLE8-F1
#
_entry.id   AF-A0A358KLE8-F1
#
_cell.length_a   1.000
_cell.length_b   1.000
_cell.length_c   1.000
_cell.angle_alpha   90.00
_cell.angle_beta   90.00
_cell.angle_gamma   90.00
#
_symmetry.space_group_name_H-M   'P 1'
#
loop_
_entity.id
_entity.type
_entity.pdbx_description
1 polymer ?
#
loop_
_entity_poly.entity_id
_entity_poly.type
_entity_poly.pdbx_seq_one_letter_code
_entity_poly.pdbx_strand_id
1 'polypeptide(L)'
;MSNDFKPGDVVAQQVQRIPRSGIREFFDLVQGRRDVISLGVGEPDFVTPWHIREAAIYSLERGRTSYTSNLGLPRLREAIS
;
A
#
# COMPACT_ATOMS: atom_id res chain seq x y z
N MET A 1 -14.65 24.28 -30.29
CA MET A 1 -13.87 23.03 -30.41
C MET A 1 -13.81 22.41 -29.03
N SER A 2 -14.81 21.60 -28.70
CA SER A 2 -14.91 20.86 -27.44
C SER A 2 -13.95 19.67 -27.51
N ASN A 3 -12.97 19.64 -26.61
CA ASN A 3 -12.05 18.52 -26.49
C ASN A 3 -12.71 17.46 -25.60
N ASP A 4 -13.47 16.53 -26.20
CA ASP A 4 -14.14 15.41 -25.51
C ASP A 4 -13.12 14.33 -25.14
N PHE A 5 -12.14 14.67 -24.30
CA PHE A 5 -11.20 13.71 -23.76
C PHE A 5 -11.92 12.68 -22.89
N LYS A 6 -11.95 11.42 -23.32
CA LYS A 6 -12.37 10.30 -22.48
C LYS A 6 -11.11 9.61 -21.93
N PRO A 7 -10.96 9.47 -20.60
CA PRO A 7 -9.80 8.81 -20.02
C PRO A 7 -9.53 7.40 -20.56
N GLY A 8 -10.57 6.68 -21.00
CA GLY A 8 -10.43 5.37 -21.64
C GLY A 8 -9.64 5.40 -22.95
N ASP A 9 -9.60 6.52 -23.66
CA ASP A 9 -8.95 6.62 -24.98
C ASP A 9 -7.42 6.65 -24.88
N VAL A 10 -6.87 6.91 -23.67
CA VAL A 10 -5.41 6.94 -23.40
C VAL A 10 -4.91 5.79 -22.52
N VAL A 11 -5.80 4.92 -22.05
CA VAL A 11 -5.43 3.76 -21.21
C VAL A 11 -5.30 2.53 -22.09
N ALA A 12 -4.23 1.76 -21.91
CA ALA A 12 -4.01 0.51 -22.66
C ALA A 12 -5.19 -0.48 -22.49
N GLN A 13 -5.60 -1.13 -23.58
CA GLN A 13 -6.75 -2.04 -23.58
C GLN A 13 -6.64 -3.17 -22.55
N GLN A 14 -5.42 -3.64 -22.26
CA GLN A 14 -5.14 -4.66 -21.26
C GLN A 14 -5.54 -4.20 -19.87
N VAL A 15 -5.24 -2.94 -19.53
CA VAL A 15 -5.59 -2.34 -18.23
C VAL A 15 -7.10 -2.18 -18.10
N GLN A 16 -7.78 -1.75 -19.18
CA GLN A 16 -9.24 -1.60 -19.19
C GLN A 16 -9.98 -2.92 -18.94
N ARG A 17 -9.35 -4.06 -19.25
CA ARG A 17 -9.93 -5.40 -19.09
C ARG A 17 -9.63 -6.05 -17.74
N ILE A 18 -8.82 -5.41 -16.88
CA ILE A 18 -8.53 -5.95 -15.55
C ILE A 18 -9.84 -5.92 -14.73
N PRO A 19 -10.35 -7.07 -14.27
CA PRO A 19 -11.58 -7.09 -13.48
C PRO A 19 -11.34 -6.44 -12.11
N ARG A 20 -12.42 -5.98 -11.49
CA ARG A 20 -12.38 -5.50 -10.10
C ARG A 20 -11.94 -6.65 -9.18
N SER A 21 -11.23 -6.30 -8.11
CA SER A 21 -10.83 -7.29 -7.10
C SER A 21 -12.06 -7.79 -6.34
N GLY A 22 -12.35 -9.08 -6.44
CA GLY A 22 -13.45 -9.71 -5.70
C GLY A 22 -13.27 -9.61 -4.18
N ILE A 23 -12.02 -9.62 -3.68
CA ILE A 23 -11.73 -9.36 -2.25
C ILE A 23 -12.22 -7.97 -1.88
N ARG A 24 -11.94 -6.96 -2.72
CA ARG A 24 -12.38 -5.59 -2.45
C ARG A 24 -13.89 -5.43 -2.50
N GLU A 25 -14.56 -6.05 -3.47
CA GLU A 25 -16.02 -6.05 -3.58
C GLU A 25 -16.67 -6.68 -2.35
N PHE A 26 -16.14 -7.80 -1.87
CA PHE A 26 -16.61 -8.42 -0.64
C PHE A 26 -16.42 -7.50 0.58
N PHE A 27 -15.24 -6.89 0.73
CA PHE A 27 -14.99 -5.92 1.80
C PHE A 27 -15.94 -4.72 1.74
N ASP A 28 -16.24 -4.18 0.56
CA ASP A 28 -17.19 -3.07 0.38
C ASP A 28 -18.61 -3.45 0.83
N LEU A 29 -19.04 -4.70 0.60
CA LEU A 29 -20.37 -5.18 1.00
C LEU A 29 -20.55 -5.35 2.51
N VAL A 30 -19.47 -5.73 3.21
CA VAL A 30 -19.50 -5.99 4.65
C VAL A 30 -19.03 -4.80 5.49
N GLN A 31 -18.46 -3.77 4.85
CA GLN A 31 -17.99 -2.58 5.54
C GLN A 31 -19.13 -1.90 6.29
N GLY A 32 -18.92 -1.63 7.58
CA GLY A 32 -19.92 -0.97 8.45
C GLY A 32 -20.97 -1.90 9.07
N ARG A 33 -20.98 -3.19 8.71
CA ARG A 33 -21.82 -4.20 9.38
C ARG A 33 -21.17 -4.65 10.69
N ARG A 34 -21.86 -4.44 11.81
CA ARG A 34 -21.33 -4.74 13.16
C ARG A 34 -21.50 -6.21 13.57
N ASP A 35 -22.26 -6.97 12.80
CA ASP A 35 -22.63 -8.37 13.01
C ASP A 35 -21.76 -9.36 12.21
N VAL A 36 -20.74 -8.86 11.51
CA VAL A 36 -19.85 -9.67 10.66
C VAL A 36 -18.47 -9.79 11.32
N ILE A 37 -17.97 -11.02 11.45
CA ILE A 37 -16.58 -11.28 11.84
C ILE A 37 -15.74 -11.37 10.57
N SER A 38 -14.76 -10.47 10.42
CA SER A 38 -13.86 -10.48 9.28
C SER A 38 -12.71 -11.46 9.50
N LEU A 39 -12.71 -12.58 8.78
CA LEU A 39 -11.61 -13.55 8.72
C LEU A 39 -10.73 -13.38 7.47
N GLY A 40 -11.02 -12.36 6.65
CA GLY A 40 -10.29 -12.07 5.41
C GLY A 40 -9.22 -10.97 5.56
N VAL A 41 -8.94 -10.54 6.79
CA VAL A 41 -7.92 -9.51 7.06
C VAL A 41 -6.54 -10.09 6.76
N GLY A 42 -5.82 -9.48 5.82
CA GLY A 42 -4.49 -9.90 5.38
C GLY A 42 -3.34 -9.15 6.08
N GLU A 43 -3.62 -8.41 7.15
CA GLU A 43 -2.63 -7.67 7.93
C GLU A 43 -2.54 -8.22 9.37
N PRO A 44 -1.38 -8.08 10.03
CA PRO A 44 -1.26 -8.46 11.44
C PRO A 44 -2.17 -7.67 12.37
N ASP A 45 -2.64 -8.29 13.44
CA ASP A 45 -3.49 -7.70 14.49
C ASP A 45 -2.70 -6.98 15.60
N PHE A 46 -1.37 -7.08 15.58
CA PHE A 46 -0.50 -6.46 16.56
C PHE A 46 0.14 -5.16 16.05
N VAL A 47 0.42 -4.26 16.98
CA VAL A 47 1.14 -3.03 16.70
C VAL A 47 2.63 -3.33 16.49
N THR A 48 3.26 -2.64 15.55
CA THR A 48 4.73 -2.71 15.35
C THR A 48 5.46 -2.48 16.69
N PRO A 49 6.42 -3.36 17.08
CA PRO A 49 7.17 -3.23 18.32
C PRO A 49 7.77 -1.83 18.56
N TRP A 50 7.75 -1.38 19.82
CA TRP A 50 8.13 0.00 20.18
C TRP A 50 9.52 0.41 19.70
N HIS A 51 10.53 -0.45 19.87
CA HIS A 51 11.91 -0.17 19.47
C HIS A 51 12.06 0.12 17.95
N ILE A 52 11.19 -0.46 17.11
CA ILE A 52 11.18 -0.18 15.66
C ILE A 52 10.59 1.21 15.40
N ARG A 53 9.52 1.57 16.12
CA ARG A 53 8.90 2.90 16.04
C ARG A 53 9.86 4.00 16.52
N GLU A 54 10.61 3.76 17.59
CA GLU A 54 11.66 4.66 18.07
C GLU A 54 12.77 4.85 17.04
N ALA A 55 13.25 3.76 16.42
CA ALA A 55 14.26 3.85 15.37
C ALA A 55 13.77 4.67 14.16
N ALA A 56 12.49 4.56 13.81
CA ALA A 56 11.87 5.35 12.76
C ALA A 56 11.80 6.85 13.13
N ILE A 57 11.36 7.17 14.35
CA ILE A 57 11.32 8.55 14.87
C ILE A 57 12.74 9.15 14.86
N TYR A 58 13.71 8.45 15.44
CA TYR A 58 15.10 8.88 15.48
C TYR A 58 15.67 9.11 14.07
N SER A 59 15.31 8.27 13.10
CA SER A 59 15.74 8.46 11.70
C SER A 59 15.22 9.79 11.12
N LEU A 60 13.97 10.14 11.41
CA LEU A 60 13.37 11.40 11.00
C LEU A 60 14.02 12.61 11.68
N GLU A 61 14.27 12.53 12.99
CA GLU A 61 14.95 13.58 13.76
C GLU A 61 16.36 13.88 13.22
N ARG A 62 17.03 12.85 12.67
CA ARG A 62 18.35 12.97 12.04
C ARG A 62 18.30 13.45 10.59
N GLY A 63 17.13 13.83 10.09
CA GLY A 63 16.95 14.35 8.73
C GLY A 63 17.14 13.31 7.63
N ARG A 64 16.94 12.02 7.91
CA ARG A 64 17.07 10.95 6.90
C ARG A 64 15.82 10.89 6.02
N THR A 65 15.63 11.90 5.18
CA THR A 65 14.43 12.07 4.32
C THR A 65 14.78 12.14 2.82
N SER A 66 16.05 12.02 2.47
CA SER A 66 16.53 12.08 1.09
C SER A 66 16.50 10.71 0.40
N TYR A 67 16.58 10.73 -0.93
CA TYR A 67 16.65 9.51 -1.73
C TYR A 67 17.82 8.61 -1.33
N THR A 68 17.58 7.30 -1.44
CA THR A 68 18.59 6.26 -1.33
C THR A 68 18.84 5.64 -2.71
N SER A 69 19.75 4.67 -2.78
CA SER A 69 19.87 3.82 -3.98
C SER A 69 18.54 3.15 -4.34
N ASN A 70 18.31 2.90 -5.63
CA ASN A 70 17.16 2.11 -6.13
C ASN A 70 17.12 0.71 -5.51
N LEU A 71 18.27 0.16 -5.12
CA LEU A 71 18.36 -1.13 -4.44
C LEU A 71 18.06 -1.04 -2.92
N GLY A 72 17.82 0.16 -2.40
CA GLY A 72 17.68 0.43 -0.97
C GLY A 72 19.02 0.61 -0.25
N LEU A 73 18.97 0.71 1.08
CA LEU A 73 20.14 0.93 1.92
C LEU A 73 21.05 -0.32 1.97
N PRO A 74 22.38 -0.20 1.78
CA PRO A 74 23.30 -1.34 1.88
C PRO A 74 23.15 -2.13 3.17
N ARG A 75 23.10 -1.43 4.32
CA ARG A 75 22.90 -2.05 5.64
C ARG A 75 21.60 -2.85 5.75
N LEU A 76 20.52 -2.41 5.09
CA LEU A 76 19.26 -3.15 5.10
C LEU A 76 19.37 -4.43 4.28
N ARG A 77 20.02 -4.36 3.10
CA ARG A 77 20.25 -5.53 2.25
C ARG A 77 21.12 -6.58 2.94
N GLU A 78 22.18 -6.15 3.61
CA GLU A 78 23.04 -7.02 4.42
C GLU A 78 22.26 -7.69 5.57
N ALA A 79 21.32 -6.97 6.21
CA ALA A 79 20.54 -7.53 7.31
C ALA A 79 19.44 -8.53 6.88
N ILE A 80 19.01 -8.50 5.61
CA ILE A 80 17.97 -9.39 5.06
C ILE A 80 18.57 -10.66 4.44
N SER A 81 19.82 -10.61 3.99
CA SER A 81 20.48 -11.68 3.22
C SER A 81 20.92 -12.87 4.06
#